data_AF-A0A8D0F8C3-F1
#
_entry.id   AF-A0A8D0F8C3-F1
#
_cell.length_a   1.000
_cell.length_b   1.000
_cell.length_c   1.000
_cell.angle_alpha   90.00
_cell.angle_beta   90.00
_cell.angle_gamma   90.00
#
_symmetry.space_group_name_H-M   'P 1'
#
loop_
_entity.id
_entity.type
_entity.pdbx_description
1 polymer ?
#
loop_
_entity_poly.entity_id
_entity_poly.type
_entity_poly.pdbx_seq_one_letter_code
_entity_poly.pdbx_strand_id
1 'polypeptide(L)'
;GLVELTATKPGRHVVRDKGTYVILRELHRCEQEPDVLAACENLIQVLIGDEPGPGMENLLEVKIPEEVEEQLQRGDREEERWRREEEEAGGSTPCPEEPSG
;
A
#
# COMPACT_ATOMS: atom_id res chain seq x y z
N GLY A 1 14.70 1.38 1.53
CA GLY A 1 13.51 0.61 2.00
C GLY A 1 12.85 -0.10 0.84
N LEU A 2 11.96 -1.08 1.10
CA LEU A 2 11.19 -1.78 0.04
C LEU A 2 10.38 -0.80 -0.82
N VAL A 3 9.86 0.26 -0.18
CA VAL A 3 9.13 1.38 -0.80
C VAL A 3 9.97 2.09 -1.87
N GLU A 4 11.23 2.41 -1.57
CA GLU A 4 12.14 3.06 -2.53
C GLU A 4 12.49 2.13 -3.69
N LEU A 5 12.61 0.83 -3.44
CA LEU A 5 12.84 -0.14 -4.51
C LEU A 5 11.65 -0.17 -5.48
N THR A 6 10.42 -0.17 -4.97
CA THR A 6 9.20 -0.16 -5.78
C THR A 6 8.89 1.17 -6.46
N ALA A 7 9.64 2.24 -6.19
CA ALA A 7 9.48 3.52 -6.89
C ALA A 7 9.80 3.43 -8.39
N THR A 8 10.71 2.52 -8.76
CA THR A 8 11.14 2.35 -10.15
C THR A 8 10.51 1.13 -10.80
N LYS A 9 10.24 1.20 -12.10
CA LYS A 9 9.75 0.05 -12.89
C LYS A 9 10.61 -1.21 -12.72
N PRO A 10 11.95 -1.18 -12.85
CA PRO A 10 12.76 -2.39 -12.66
C PRO A 10 12.63 -2.96 -11.24
N GLY A 11 12.55 -2.09 -10.22
CA GLY A 11 12.37 -2.54 -8.84
C GLY A 11 11.00 -3.17 -8.60
N ARG A 12 9.91 -2.61 -9.14
CA ARG A 12 8.58 -3.25 -9.10
C ARG A 12 8.59 -4.64 -9.72
N HIS A 13 9.24 -4.79 -10.89
CA HIS A 13 9.36 -6.08 -11.56
C HIS A 13 10.07 -7.10 -10.66
N VAL A 14 11.22 -6.74 -10.10
CA VAL A 14 11.98 -7.63 -9.19
C VAL A 14 11.14 -8.05 -7.98
N VAL A 15 10.38 -7.13 -7.40
CA VAL A 15 9.54 -7.40 -6.22
C VAL A 15 8.33 -8.27 -6.58
N ARG A 16 7.68 -8.03 -7.73
CA ARG A 16 6.58 -8.87 -8.25
C ARG A 16 7.05 -10.29 -8.55
N ASP A 17 8.19 -10.43 -9.23
CA ASP A 17 8.75 -11.72 -9.65
C ASP A 17 9.11 -12.62 -8.46
N LYS A 18 9.39 -12.02 -7.30
CA LYS A 18 9.68 -12.74 -6.05
C LYS A 18 8.42 -13.18 -5.28
N GLY A 19 7.22 -12.88 -5.79
CA GLY A 19 5.96 -13.20 -5.11
C GLY A 19 5.72 -12.37 -3.85
N THR A 20 6.40 -11.23 -3.70
CA THR A 20 6.35 -10.41 -2.47
C THR A 20 4.95 -9.90 -2.15
N TYR A 21 4.09 -9.71 -3.14
CA TYR A 21 2.68 -9.34 -2.94
C TYR A 21 1.95 -10.32 -2.00
N VAL A 22 2.17 -11.62 -2.15
CA VAL A 22 1.48 -12.63 -1.32
C VAL A 22 1.90 -12.48 0.13
N ILE A 23 3.21 -12.30 0.36
CA ILE A 23 3.77 -12.12 1.71
C ILE A 23 3.22 -10.84 2.35
N LEU A 24 3.21 -9.73 1.62
CA LEU A 24 2.71 -8.44 2.11
C LEU A 24 1.21 -8.50 2.44
N ARG A 25 0.42 -9.20 1.63
CA ARG A 25 -1.01 -9.36 1.88
C ARG A 25 -1.27 -10.17 3.15
N GLU A 26 -0.54 -11.26 3.38
CA GLU A 26 -0.72 -12.02 4.62
C GLU A 26 -0.22 -11.24 5.84
N LEU A 27 0.89 -10.49 5.72
CA LEU A 27 1.37 -9.60 6.77
C LEU A 27 0.33 -8.52 7.12
N HIS A 28 -0.24 -7.85 6.11
CA HIS A 28 -1.27 -6.83 6.29
C HIS A 28 -2.48 -7.33 7.08
N ARG A 29 -2.85 -8.61 6.93
CA ARG A 29 -3.99 -9.21 7.64
C ARG A 29 -3.78 -9.40 9.13
N CYS A 30 -2.53 -9.54 9.60
CA CYS A 30 -2.21 -9.81 10.99
C CYS A 30 -1.43 -8.68 11.68
N GLU A 31 -1.04 -7.65 10.92
CA GLU A 31 -0.34 -6.49 11.43
C GLU A 31 -1.28 -5.58 12.24
N GLN A 32 -0.78 -5.07 13.36
CA GLN A 32 -1.52 -4.17 14.26
C GLN A 32 -0.84 -2.82 14.41
N GLU A 33 0.45 -2.72 14.06
CA GLU A 33 1.17 -1.45 14.09
C GLU A 33 0.69 -0.55 12.93
N PRO A 34 0.07 0.62 13.22
CA PRO A 34 -0.57 1.45 12.19
C PRO A 34 0.36 1.89 11.06
N ASP A 35 1.63 2.16 11.39
CA ASP A 35 2.66 2.59 10.44
C ASP A 35 3.08 1.44 9.51
N VAL A 36 3.16 0.21 10.04
CA VAL A 36 3.53 -0.96 9.26
C VAL A 36 2.38 -1.37 8.35
N LEU A 37 1.14 -1.27 8.83
CA LEU A 37 -0.07 -1.51 8.06
C LEU A 37 -0.17 -0.53 6.87
N ALA A 38 0.04 0.77 7.11
CA ALA A 38 0.07 1.78 6.05
C ALA A 38 1.19 1.53 5.03
N ALA A 39 2.39 1.13 5.49
CA ALA A 39 3.48 0.77 4.58
C ALA A 39 3.15 -0.47 3.73
N CYS A 40 2.47 -1.47 4.30
CA CYS A 40 2.02 -2.66 3.57
C CYS A 40 0.96 -2.30 2.52
N GLU A 41 -0.02 -1.47 2.86
CA GLU A 41 -1.05 -0.98 1.93
C GLU A 41 -0.43 -0.26 0.75
N ASN A 42 0.45 0.71 1.01
CA ASN A 42 1.16 1.46 -0.01
C ASN A 42 1.94 0.54 -0.97
N LEU A 43 2.67 -0.44 -0.43
CA LEU A 43 3.40 -1.41 -1.23
C LEU A 43 2.46 -2.29 -2.05
N ILE A 44 1.37 -2.77 -1.46
CA ILE A 44 0.37 -3.58 -2.15
C ILE A 44 -0.23 -2.80 -3.31
N GLN A 45 -0.69 -1.56 -3.09
CA GLN A 45 -1.25 -0.69 -4.12
C GLN A 45 -0.28 -0.50 -5.29
N VAL A 46 0.99 -0.21 -5.00
CA VAL A 46 2.03 -0.06 -6.04
C VAL A 46 2.27 -1.37 -6.81
N LEU A 47 2.23 -2.53 -6.13
CA LEU A 47 2.48 -3.81 -6.77
C LEU A 47 1.32 -4.31 -7.62
N ILE A 48 0.06 -4.01 -7.25
CA ILE A 48 -1.11 -4.41 -8.04
C ILE A 48 -1.50 -3.38 -9.11
N GLY A 49 -1.04 -2.13 -8.96
CA GLY A 49 -1.33 -1.05 -9.90
C GLY A 49 -0.70 -1.27 -11.28
N ASP A 50 -1.36 -0.71 -12.29
CA ASP A 50 -0.88 -0.73 -13.66
C ASP A 50 0.46 0.02 -13.79
N GLU A 51 1.30 -0.47 -14.69
CA GLU A 51 2.60 0.14 -14.95
C GLU A 51 2.42 1.44 -15.75
N PRO A 52 2.96 2.58 -15.29
CA PRO A 52 2.81 3.85 -15.98
C PRO A 52 3.52 3.85 -17.35
N GLY A 53 3.13 4.82 -18.18
CA GLY A 53 3.65 4.98 -19.54
C GLY A 53 5.14 5.36 -19.60
N PRO A 54 5.74 5.36 -20.81
CA PRO A 54 7.14 5.75 -21.00
C PRO A 54 7.43 7.16 -20.46
N GLY A 55 8.55 7.32 -19.74
CA GLY A 55 8.94 8.57 -19.10
C GLY A 55 8.30 8.82 -17.72
N MET A 56 7.54 7.85 -17.20
CA MET A 56 6.92 7.89 -15.87
C MET A 56 7.34 6.69 -15.00
N GLU A 57 8.45 6.04 -15.33
CA GLU A 57 8.86 4.78 -14.69
C GLU A 57 9.34 4.95 -13.24
N ASN A 58 9.85 6.13 -12.88
CA ASN A 58 10.31 6.46 -11.54
C ASN A 58 9.30 7.39 -10.85
N LEU A 59 8.47 6.82 -9.98
CA LEU A 59 7.37 7.50 -9.29
C LEU A 59 7.84 8.67 -8.40
N LEU A 60 9.12 8.73 -8.03
CA LEU A 60 9.69 9.83 -7.24
C LEU A 60 10.05 11.06 -8.09
N GLU A 61 10.16 10.90 -9.41
CA GLU A 61 10.60 11.95 -10.33
C GLU A 61 9.47 12.43 -11.26
N VAL A 62 8.33 11.74 -11.27
CA VAL A 62 7.19 12.11 -12.10
C VAL A 62 6.57 13.42 -11.62
N LYS A 63 6.32 14.33 -12.55
CA LYS A 63 5.51 15.53 -12.28
C LYS A 63 4.04 15.14 -12.23
N ILE A 64 3.41 15.32 -11.08
CA ILE A 64 2.00 15.04 -10.87
C ILE A 64 1.19 16.27 -11.35
N PRO A 65 0.22 16.10 -12.26
CA PRO A 65 -0.72 17.17 -12.61
C PRO A 65 -1.56 17.59 -11.39
N GLU A 66 -1.92 18.88 -11.28
CA GLU A 66 -2.65 19.44 -10.14
C GLU A 66 -3.97 18.68 -9.83
N GLU A 67 -4.74 18.34 -10.86
CA GLU A 67 -5.98 17.58 -10.70
C GLU A 67 -5.75 16.17 -10.10
N VAL A 68 -4.63 15.53 -10.44
CA VAL A 68 -4.28 14.22 -9.90
C VAL A 68 -3.79 14.36 -8.47
N GLU A 69 -3.00 15.40 -8.18
CA GLU A 69 -2.54 15.69 -6.81
C GLU A 69 -3.73 15.96 -5.87
N GLU A 70 -4.73 16.72 -6.31
CA GLU A 70 -5.94 16.96 -5.51
C GLU A 70 -6.74 15.67 -5.25
N GLN A 71 -6.82 14.78 -6.24
CA GLN A 71 -7.46 13.48 -6.09
C GLN A 71 -6.76 12.60 -5.07
N LEU A 72 -5.42 12.52 -5.13
CA LEU A 72 -4.62 11.76 -4.17
C LEU A 72 -4.80 12.30 -2.75
N GLN A 73 -4.65 13.61 -2.56
CA GLN A 73 -4.84 14.23 -1.24
C GLN A 73 -6.26 14.06 -0.69
N ARG A 74 -7.28 13.98 -1.56
CA ARG A 74 -8.65 13.71 -1.12
C ARG A 74 -8.80 12.26 -0.64
N GLY A 75 -8.18 11.30 -1.34
CA GLY A 75 -8.09 9.91 -0.92
C GLY A 75 -7.46 9.78 0.45
N ASP A 76 -6.28 10.38 0.65
CA ASP A 76 -5.57 10.35 1.94
C ASP A 76 -6.45 10.88 3.09
N ARG A 77 -7.12 12.02 2.87
CA ARG A 77 -8.05 12.60 3.86
C ARG A 77 -9.27 11.72 4.13
N GLU A 78 -9.75 10.99 3.13
CA GLU A 78 -10.88 10.05 3.27
C GLU A 78 -10.48 8.84 4.12
N GLU A 79 -9.31 8.27 3.85
CA GLU A 79 -8.73 7.16 4.61
C GLU A 79 -8.46 7.55 6.06
N GLU A 80 -7.88 8.73 6.31
CA GLU A 80 -7.65 9.23 7.68
C GLU A 80 -8.96 9.37 8.47
N ARG A 81 -10.04 9.85 7.83
CA ARG A 81 -11.35 9.95 8.46
C ARG A 81 -11.91 8.57 8.80
N TRP A 82 -11.85 7.64 7.85
CA TRP A 82 -12.31 6.27 8.05
C TRP A 82 -11.57 5.58 9.19
N ARG A 83 -10.23 5.69 9.21
CA ARG A 83 -9.39 5.10 10.28
C ARG A 83 -9.77 5.66 11.65
N ARG A 84 -9.98 6.97 11.76
CA ARG A 84 -10.40 7.60 13.01
C ARG A 84 -11.79 7.13 13.46
N GLU A 85 -12.72 6.98 12.52
CA GLU A 85 -14.06 6.47 12.81
C GLU A 85 -14.01 5.00 13.30
N GLU A 86 -13.17 4.15 12.72
CA GLU A 86 -12.96 2.76 13.17
C GLU A 86 -12.31 2.68 14.56
N GLU A 87 -11.34 3.55 14.86
CA GLU A 87 -10.74 3.66 16.19
C GLU A 87 -11.77 4.11 17.23
N GLU A 88 -12.58 5.12 16.92
CA GLU A 88 -13.66 5.60 17.81
C GLU A 88 -14.80 4.56 17.96
N ALA A 89 -15.01 3.69 16.98
CA ALA A 89 -15.98 2.59 17.01
C ALA A 89 -15.48 1.32 17.73
N GLY A 90 -14.22 1.26 18.16
CA GLY A 90 -13.67 0.16 18.97
C GLY A 90 -13.24 -1.08 18.16
N GLY A 91 -12.78 -0.92 16.93
CA GLY A 91 -12.37 -2.02 16.06
C GLY A 91 -11.14 -2.77 16.56
N SER A 92 -11.33 -3.97 17.11
CA SER A 92 -10.30 -5.02 17.14
C SER A 92 -10.83 -6.17 16.31
N THR A 93 -10.37 -6.29 15.06
CA THR A 93 -10.56 -7.48 14.24
C THR A 93 -9.58 -8.54 14.76
N PRO A 94 -10.05 -9.64 15.39
CA PRO A 94 -9.14 -10.68 15.84
C PRO A 94 -8.56 -11.40 14.62
N CYS A 95 -7.26 -11.72 14.68
CA CYS A 95 -6.63 -12.63 13.73
C CYS A 95 -7.45 -13.93 13.65
N PRO A 96 -7.75 -14.48 12.45
CA PRO A 96 -8.34 -15.81 12.37
C PRO A 96 -7.36 -16.82 12.97
N GLU A 97 -7.77 -17.49 14.06
CA GLU A 97 -7.04 -18.66 14.56
C GLU A 97 -7.09 -19.75 13.47
N GLU A 98 -5.91 -20.24 13.07
CA GLU A 98 -5.85 -21.40 12.17
C GLU A 98 -6.51 -22.61 12.86
N PRO A 99 -7.40 -23.35 12.17
CA PRO A 99 -7.97 -24.56 12.75
C PRO A 99 -6.85 -25.59 12.90
N SER A 100 -6.50 -25.89 14.14
CA SER A 100 -5.60 -26.99 14.48
C SER A 100 -6.22 -28.30 14.00
N GLY A 101 -5.60 -28.92 13.00
CA GLY A 101 -5.94 -30.24 12.46
C GLY A 101 -4.71 -31.12 12.35
#